data_AF-A0A5C7V3T9-F1
#
_entry.id   AF-A0A5C7V3T9-F1
#
_cell.length_a   1.000
_cell.length_b   1.000
_cell.length_c   1.000
_cell.angle_alpha   90.00
_cell.angle_beta   90.00
_cell.angle_gamma   90.00
#
_symmetry.space_group_name_H-M   'P 1'
#
loop_
_entity.id
_entity.type
_entity.pdbx_description
1 polymer ?
#
loop_
_entity_poly.entity_id
_entity_poly.type
_entity_poly.pdbx_seq_one_letter_code
_entity_poly.pdbx_strand_id
1 'polypeptide(L)' 'MEHIKNMGSAQTDVGTLIASIFYLMSRYANSQDKELILAIHKHLNLLEQHPDMQSETVKITCRRLRNDWLNLLKKIPLH' A
#
# COMPACT_ATOMS: atom_id res chain seq x y z
N MET A 1 38.69 -3.44 -9.29
CA MET A 1 37.62 -4.33 -9.77
C MET A 1 37.29 -5.26 -8.63
N GLU A 2 36.19 -5.03 -7.92
CA GLU A 2 35.63 -5.85 -6.81
C GLU A 2 34.61 -4.93 -6.10
N HIS A 3 33.33 -5.21 -5.90
CA HIS A 3 32.48 -6.36 -6.17
C HIS A 3 31.11 -5.81 -6.55
N ILE A 4 30.59 -6.22 -7.70
CA ILE A 4 29.16 -6.24 -7.95
C ILE A 4 28.62 -7.31 -6.99
N LYS A 5 28.19 -6.90 -5.79
CA LYS A 5 27.53 -7.79 -4.84
C LYS A 5 26.18 -7.21 -4.48
N ASN A 6 25.16 -8.00 -4.79
CA ASN A 6 23.76 -7.89 -4.37
C ASN A 6 22.92 -6.84 -5.11
N MET A 7 22.69 -7.08 -6.40
CA MET A 7 21.30 -7.08 -6.89
C MET A 7 20.55 -8.26 -6.24
N GLY A 8 20.37 -8.22 -4.93
CA GLY A 8 19.30 -8.97 -4.28
C GLY A 8 18.01 -8.32 -4.76
N SER A 9 17.03 -9.12 -5.20
CA SER A 9 15.68 -8.69 -5.57
C SER A 9 15.29 -7.43 -4.78
N ALA A 10 15.01 -6.32 -5.45
CA ALA A 10 14.67 -5.05 -4.81
C ALA A 10 13.35 -5.18 -4.05
N GLN A 11 13.38 -5.86 -2.92
CA GLN A 11 12.30 -5.97 -1.97
C GLN A 11 12.10 -4.57 -1.42
N THR A 12 10.95 -3.99 -1.75
CA THR A 12 10.63 -2.63 -1.33
C THR A 12 10.55 -2.60 0.19
N ASP A 13 11.42 -1.82 0.82
CA ASP A 13 11.46 -1.65 2.27
C ASP A 13 10.07 -1.32 2.87
N VAL A 14 9.78 -1.88 4.04
CA VAL A 14 8.50 -1.69 4.76
C VAL A 14 8.22 -0.21 5.02
N GLY A 15 9.24 0.56 5.41
CA GLY A 15 9.12 2.00 5.63
C GLY A 15 8.71 2.75 4.37
N THR A 16 9.27 2.36 3.22
CA THR A 16 8.90 2.91 1.91
C THR A 16 7.44 2.61 1.56
N LEU A 17 6.94 1.40 1.85
CA LEU A 17 5.53 1.05 1.64
C LEU A 17 4.60 1.89 2.52
N ILE A 18 4.93 2.05 3.80
CA ILE A 18 4.15 2.86 4.75
C ILE A 18 4.10 4.32 4.31
N ALA A 19 5.25 4.90 3.98
CA ALA A 19 5.34 6.28 3.51
C ALA A 19 4.52 6.50 2.22
N SER A 20 4.58 5.55 1.29
CA SER A 20 3.81 5.57 0.05
C SER A 20 2.30 5.50 0.33
N ILE A 21 1.85 4.64 1.25
CA ILE A 21 0.44 4.56 1.66
C ILE A 21 -0.03 5.92 2.20
N PHE A 22 0.71 6.54 3.12
CA PHE A 22 0.33 7.84 3.67
C PHE A 22 0.28 8.92 2.60
N TYR A 23 1.28 8.98 1.71
CA TYR A 23 1.27 9.91 0.59
C TYR A 23 0.03 9.74 -0.29
N LEU A 24 -0.31 8.49 -0.67
CA LEU A 24 -1.48 8.21 -1.50
C LEU A 24 -2.78 8.59 -0.78
N MET A 25 -2.91 8.31 0.51
CA MET A 25 -4.07 8.73 1.31
C MET A 25 -4.19 10.26 1.38
N SER A 26 -3.09 10.98 1.56
CA SER A 26 -3.07 12.45 1.53
C SER A 26 -3.47 13.00 0.15
N ARG A 27 -3.01 12.37 -0.94
CA ARG A 27 -3.41 12.74 -2.30
C ARG A 27 -4.89 12.47 -2.56
N TYR A 28 -5.41 11.34 -2.08
CA TYR A 28 -6.82 11.00 -2.18
C TYR A 28 -7.69 12.02 -1.42
N ALA A 29 -7.31 12.38 -0.19
CA ALA A 29 -8.05 13.35 0.61
C ALA A 29 -8.27 14.68 -0.14
N ASN A 30 -7.28 15.12 -0.91
CA ASN A 30 -7.34 16.38 -1.67
C ASN A 30 -8.05 16.28 -3.02
N SER A 31 -8.00 15.13 -3.69
CA SER A 31 -8.48 14.99 -5.08
C SER A 31 -9.73 14.14 -5.25
N GLN A 32 -10.01 13.25 -4.30
CA GLN A 32 -11.02 12.19 -4.41
C GLN A 32 -10.87 11.33 -5.67
N ASP A 33 -9.66 11.22 -6.21
CA ASP A 33 -9.38 10.43 -7.41
C ASP A 33 -9.51 8.92 -7.12
N LYS A 34 -10.38 8.26 -7.89
CA LYS A 34 -10.69 6.83 -7.75
C LYS A 34 -9.50 5.93 -8.08
N GLU A 35 -8.59 6.36 -8.96
CA GLU A 35 -7.37 5.61 -9.28
C GLU A 35 -6.49 5.43 -8.04
N LEU A 36 -6.47 6.43 -7.15
CA LEU A 36 -5.71 6.38 -5.90
C LEU A 36 -6.26 5.33 -4.94
N ILE A 37 -7.57 5.02 -4.97
CA ILE A 37 -8.14 3.94 -4.16
C ILE A 37 -7.51 2.60 -4.52
N LEU A 38 -7.33 2.32 -5.82
CA LEU A 38 -6.71 1.09 -6.29
C LEU A 38 -5.22 1.03 -5.94
N ALA A 39 -4.53 2.18 -6.03
CA ALA A 39 -3.13 2.28 -5.61
C ALA A 39 -2.97 2.02 -4.10
N ILE A 40 -3.80 2.63 -3.25
CA ILE A 40 -3.82 2.41 -1.79
C ILE A 40 -4.09 0.93 -1.48
N HIS A 41 -5.10 0.35 -2.12
CA HIS A 41 -5.43 -1.08 -1.99
C HIS A 41 -4.23 -1.99 -2.29
N LYS A 42 -3.52 -1.71 -3.40
CA LYS A 42 -2.33 -2.49 -3.80
C LYS A 42 -1.21 -2.37 -2.76
N HIS A 43 -0.93 -1.16 -2.26
CA HIS A 43 0.14 -0.97 -1.28
C HIS A 43 -0.19 -1.61 0.08
N LEU A 44 -1.46 -1.56 0.52
CA LEU A 44 -1.90 -2.28 1.72
C LEU A 44 -1.74 -3.80 1.57
N ASN A 45 -2.02 -4.37 0.39
CA ASN A 45 -1.74 -5.78 0.13
C ASN A 45 -0.24 -6.10 0.17
N LEU A 46 0.60 -5.25 -0.44
CA LEU A 46 2.05 -5.43 -0.41
C LEU A 46 2.58 -5.39 1.03
N LEU A 47 2.08 -4.47 1.85
CA LEU A 47 2.46 -4.36 3.26
C LEU A 47 1.99 -5.57 4.09
N GLU A 48 0.78 -6.07 3.86
CA GLU A 48 0.26 -7.29 4.50
C GLU A 48 1.11 -8.52 4.18
N GLN A 49 1.56 -8.64 2.92
CA GLN A 49 2.32 -9.79 2.42
C GLN A 49 3.84 -9.64 2.56
N HIS A 50 4.32 -8.50 3.07
CA HIS A 50 5.75 -8.23 3.14
C HIS A 50 6.44 -9.21 4.13
N PRO A 51 7.56 -9.86 3.75
CA PRO A 51 8.23 -10.83 4.63
C PRO A 51 8.75 -10.20 5.91
N ASP A 52 9.19 -8.93 5.88
CA ASP A 52 9.64 -8.23 7.09
C ASP A 52 8.49 -7.72 7.96
N MET A 53 7.24 -7.79 7.47
CA MET A 53 6.07 -7.48 8.28
C MET A 53 5.71 -8.71 9.14
N GLN A 54 6.19 -8.72 10.38
CA GLN A 54 5.95 -9.82 11.33
C GLN A 54 4.76 -9.56 12.26
N SER A 55 4.27 -8.32 12.33
CA SER A 55 3.14 -7.95 13.21
C SER A 55 1.80 -8.41 12.61
N GLU A 56 1.19 -9.43 13.20
CA GLU A 56 -0.12 -9.92 12.79
C GLU A 56 -1.21 -8.86 12.94
N THR A 57 -1.12 -8.01 13.98
CA THR A 57 -2.04 -6.88 14.16
C THR A 57 -1.97 -5.90 12.99
N VAL A 58 -0.77 -5.63 12.46
CA VAL A 58 -0.61 -4.77 11.29
C VAL A 58 -1.16 -5.46 10.04
N LYS A 59 -0.92 -6.76 9.84
CA LYS A 59 -1.50 -7.52 8.72
C LYS A 59 -3.03 -7.50 8.72
N ILE A 60 -3.65 -7.77 9.86
CA ILE A 60 -5.11 -7.71 10.02
C ILE A 60 -5.63 -6.30 9.73
N THR A 61 -4.94 -5.28 10.25
CA THR A 61 -5.30 -3.87 9.99
C THR A 61 -5.21 -3.54 8.50
N CYS A 62 -4.13 -3.93 7.83
CA CYS A 62 -3.96 -3.72 6.39
C CYS A 62 -5.07 -4.40 5.57
N ARG A 63 -5.41 -5.65 5.91
CA ARG A 63 -6.51 -6.39 5.28
C ARG A 63 -7.85 -5.68 5.44
N ARG A 64 -8.17 -5.20 6.64
CA ARG A 64 -9.42 -4.48 6.94
C ARG A 64 -9.49 -3.16 6.16
N LEU A 65 -8.45 -2.34 6.27
CA LEU A 65 -8.36 -1.07 5.55
C LEU A 65 -8.51 -1.28 4.05
N ARG A 66 -7.85 -2.29 3.48
CA ARG A 66 -7.93 -2.60 2.06
C ARG A 66 -9.38 -2.87 1.61
N ASN A 67 -10.15 -3.61 2.40
CA ASN A 67 -11.57 -3.85 2.11
C ASN A 67 -12.40 -2.58 2.23
N ASP A 68 -12.13 -1.74 3.23
CA ASP A 68 -12.84 -0.48 3.43
C ASP A 68 -12.61 0.48 2.24
N TRP A 69 -11.38 0.57 1.74
CA TRP A 69 -11.04 1.34 0.55
C TRP A 69 -11.78 0.85 -0.70
N LEU A 70 -11.88 -0.47 -0.93
CA LEU A 70 -12.69 -0.99 -2.04
C LEU A 70 -14.19 -0.68 -1.88
N ASN A 71 -14.69 -0.66 -0.65
CA ASN A 71 -16.08 -0.30 -0.40
C ASN A 71 -16.33 1.19 -0.67
N LEU A 72 -15.34 2.07 -0.51
CA LEU A 72 -15.45 3.46 -0.95
C LEU A 72 -15.62 3.54 -2.47
N LEU A 73 -14.85 2.77 -3.25
CA LEU A 73 -14.97 2.76 -4.70
C LEU A 73 -16.40 2.46 -5.18
N LYS A 74 -17.06 1.50 -4.53
CA LYS A 74 -18.46 1.11 -4.83
C LYS A 74 -19.48 2.21 -4.49
N LYS A 75 -19.15 3.10 -3.56
CA LYS A 75 -20.04 4.18 -3.09
C LYS A 75 -19.92 5.45 -3.93
N ILE A 76 -18.88 5.60 -4.75
CA ILE A 76 -18.71 6.81 -5.55
C ILE A 76 -19.45 6.66 -6.89
N PRO A 77 -20.51 7.46 -7.15
CA PRO A 77 -21.28 7.35 -8.39
C PRO A 77 -20.39 7.54 -9.63
N LEU A 78 -20.72 6.83 -10.71
CA LEU A 78 -20.18 7.10 -12.04
C LEU A 78 -20.91 8.34 -12.55
N HIS A 79 -20.21 9.47 -12.62
CA HIS A 79 -20.69 10.67 -13.30
C HIS A 79 -20.37 10.56 -14.78
#